data_AF-A0A5Q0GVV5-F1
#
_entry.id   AF-A0A5Q0GVV5-F1
#
_cell.length_a   1.000
_cell.length_b   1.000
_cell.length_c   1.000
_cell.angle_alpha   90.00
_cell.angle_beta   90.00
_cell.angle_gamma   90.00
#
_symmetry.space_group_name_H-M   'P 1'
#
loop_
_entity.id
_entity.type
_entity.pdbx_description
1 polymer ?
#
loop_
_entity_poly.entity_id
_entity_poly.type
_entity_poly.pdbx_seq_one_letter_code
_entity_poly.pdbx_strand_id
1 'polypeptide(L)'
;MTRPQRERLAAAQEDLLNALLADGPVPDGFDPERVRVERRALLNKRRAIVASLRPEVAAELGERFRPLFDEYASSRPRRVGTRFREDAAAFAEWATARGELAAPKRRWWRRAT
;
A
#
# COMPACT_ATOMS: atom_id res chain seq x y z
N MET A 1 -14.95 -28.98 -9.34
CA MET A 1 -13.92 -28.97 -8.28
C MET A 1 -14.54 -29.40 -6.95
N THR A 2 -13.94 -30.35 -6.25
CA THR A 2 -14.32 -30.78 -4.89
C THR A 2 -13.92 -29.73 -3.84
N ARG A 3 -14.46 -29.82 -2.63
CA ARG A 3 -14.10 -28.92 -1.52
C ARG A 3 -12.59 -28.95 -1.21
N PRO A 4 -11.93 -30.12 -1.08
CA PRO A 4 -10.48 -30.18 -0.88
C PRO A 4 -9.67 -29.54 -2.03
N GLN A 5 -10.16 -29.63 -3.27
CA GLN A 5 -9.51 -28.96 -4.41
C GLN A 5 -9.63 -27.43 -4.31
N ARG A 6 -10.77 -26.90 -3.86
CA ARG A 6 -10.96 -25.45 -3.67
C ARG A 6 -10.12 -24.91 -2.52
N GLU A 7 -10.02 -25.64 -1.41
CA GLU A 7 -9.22 -25.25 -0.24
C GLU A 7 -7.73 -25.16 -0.58
N ARG A 8 -7.20 -26.13 -1.36
CA ARG A 8 -5.81 -26.06 -1.85
C ARG A 8 -5.55 -24.88 -2.78
N LEU A 9 -6.50 -24.57 -3.66
CA LEU A 9 -6.38 -23.40 -4.53
C LEU A 9 -6.40 -22.09 -3.73
N ALA A 10 -7.29 -21.97 -2.75
CA ALA A 10 -7.37 -20.79 -1.89
C ALA A 10 -6.06 -20.57 -1.12
N ALA A 11 -5.47 -21.64 -0.57
CA ALA A 11 -4.17 -21.56 0.10
C ALA A 11 -3.06 -21.08 -0.85
N ALA A 12 -2.97 -21.64 -2.06
CA ALA A 12 -1.97 -21.20 -3.05
C ALA A 12 -2.18 -19.73 -3.50
N GLN A 13 -3.44 -19.27 -3.58
CA GLN A 13 -3.76 -17.87 -3.87
C GLN A 13 -3.34 -16.94 -2.72
N GLU A 14 -3.55 -17.37 -1.48
CA GLU A 14 -3.11 -16.64 -0.30
C GLU A 14 -1.58 -16.52 -0.25
N ASP A 15 -0.86 -17.61 -0.51
CA ASP A 15 0.61 -17.60 -0.57
C ASP A 15 1.13 -16.64 -1.65
N LEU A 16 0.51 -16.64 -2.85
CA LEU A 16 0.86 -15.70 -3.91
C LEU A 16 0.55 -14.24 -3.52
N LEU A 17 -0.57 -13.98 -2.84
CA LEU A 17 -0.90 -12.63 -2.37
C LEU A 17 0.08 -12.16 -1.28
N ASN A 18 0.47 -13.05 -0.37
CA ASN A 18 1.49 -12.78 0.63
C ASN A 18 2.84 -12.45 -0.01
N ALA A 19 3.24 -13.20 -1.03
CA ALA A 19 4.40 -12.90 -1.83
C ALA A 19 4.29 -11.49 -2.46
N LEU A 20 3.18 -11.20 -3.15
CA LEU A 20 3.03 -9.95 -3.90
C LEU A 20 2.86 -8.69 -3.04
N LEU A 21 2.25 -8.81 -1.86
CA LEU A 21 1.79 -7.67 -1.07
C LEU A 21 2.48 -7.50 0.28
N ALA A 22 3.10 -8.57 0.81
CA ALA A 22 3.60 -8.65 2.18
C ALA A 22 5.00 -9.27 2.28
N ASP A 23 5.78 -9.22 1.20
CA ASP A 23 7.15 -9.74 1.13
C ASP A 23 7.32 -11.23 1.50
N GLY A 24 6.25 -12.02 1.39
CA GLY A 24 6.29 -13.46 1.62
C GLY A 24 7.21 -14.20 0.62
N PRO A 25 7.54 -15.48 0.88
CA PRO A 25 8.30 -16.30 -0.05
C PRO A 25 7.55 -16.48 -1.37
N VAL A 26 8.29 -16.66 -2.48
CA VAL A 26 7.68 -16.98 -3.77
C VAL A 26 7.17 -18.43 -3.72
N PRO A 27 5.88 -18.70 -3.98
CA PRO A 27 5.36 -20.06 -3.95
C PRO A 27 5.93 -20.92 -5.08
N ASP A 28 6.04 -22.23 -4.85
CA ASP A 28 6.50 -23.19 -5.86
C ASP A 28 5.67 -23.08 -7.16
N GLY A 29 6.37 -23.21 -8.29
CA GLY A 29 5.75 -23.10 -9.62
C GLY A 29 5.61 -21.68 -10.16
N PHE A 30 5.96 -20.65 -9.37
CA PHE A 30 6.08 -19.28 -9.86
C PHE A 30 7.54 -18.89 -10.12
N ASP A 31 7.75 -18.14 -11.20
CA ASP A 31 9.04 -17.54 -11.53
C ASP A 31 9.34 -16.38 -10.55
N PRO A 32 10.42 -16.45 -9.75
CA PRO A 32 10.76 -15.42 -8.78
C PRO A 32 10.97 -14.02 -9.39
N GLU A 33 11.52 -13.95 -10.59
CA GLU A 33 11.75 -12.67 -11.27
C GLU A 33 10.44 -12.03 -11.73
N ARG A 34 9.51 -12.84 -12.24
CA ARG A 34 8.17 -12.33 -12.59
C ARG A 34 7.42 -11.83 -11.37
N VAL A 35 7.50 -12.54 -10.24
CA VAL A 35 6.90 -12.10 -8.98
C VAL A 35 7.53 -10.80 -8.49
N ARG A 36 8.85 -10.66 -8.60
CA ARG A 36 9.57 -9.41 -8.25
C ARG A 36 9.13 -8.23 -9.13
N VAL A 37 8.96 -8.43 -10.43
CA VAL A 37 8.44 -7.42 -11.36
C VAL A 37 7.02 -7.01 -10.97
N GLU A 38 6.15 -7.97 -10.69
CA GLU A 38 4.77 -7.71 -10.32
C GLU A 38 4.66 -6.96 -8.98
N ARG A 39 5.42 -7.36 -7.95
CA ARG A 39 5.55 -6.61 -6.68
C ARG A 39 5.85 -5.13 -6.94
N ARG A 40 6.85 -4.86 -7.80
CA ARG A 40 7.25 -3.49 -8.15
C ARG A 40 6.14 -2.74 -8.90
N ALA A 41 5.45 -3.40 -9.82
CA ALA A 41 4.33 -2.81 -10.56
C ALA A 41 3.16 -2.45 -9.61
N LEU A 42 2.81 -3.35 -8.70
CA LEU A 42 1.77 -3.11 -7.69
C LEU A 42 2.13 -1.97 -6.74
N LEU A 43 3.37 -1.90 -6.26
CA LEU A 43 3.86 -0.80 -5.45
C LEU A 43 3.78 0.54 -6.20
N ASN A 44 4.22 0.56 -7.46
CA ASN A 44 4.14 1.75 -8.31
C ASN A 44 2.69 2.20 -8.53
N LYS A 45 1.77 1.26 -8.78
CA LYS A 45 0.34 1.55 -8.93
C LYS A 45 -0.26 2.13 -7.65
N ARG A 46 0.05 1.52 -6.49
CA ARG A 46 -0.39 2.01 -5.17
C ARG A 46 0.08 3.44 -4.95
N ARG A 47 1.37 3.69 -5.19
CA ARG A 47 2.00 5.02 -5.07
C ARG A 47 1.33 6.06 -5.98
N ALA A 48 1.10 5.71 -7.25
CA ALA A 48 0.46 6.60 -8.22
C ALA A 48 -0.96 6.98 -7.79
N ILE A 49 -1.77 6.00 -7.35
CA ILE A 49 -3.13 6.27 -6.88
C ILE A 49 -3.13 7.17 -5.63
N VAL A 50 -2.22 6.94 -4.68
CA VAL A 50 -2.11 7.80 -3.49
C VAL A 50 -1.72 9.24 -3.88
N ALA A 51 -0.76 9.41 -4.79
CA ALA A 51 -0.40 10.73 -5.32
C ALA A 51 -1.59 11.43 -6.00
N SER A 52 -2.39 10.68 -6.77
CA SER A 52 -3.59 11.23 -7.41
C SER A 52 -4.71 11.58 -6.42
N LEU A 53 -4.86 10.82 -5.34
CA LEU A 53 -5.88 11.07 -4.32
C LEU A 53 -5.50 12.21 -3.37
N ARG A 54 -4.21 12.45 -3.16
CA ARG A 54 -3.65 13.45 -2.24
C ARG A 54 -2.55 14.26 -2.94
N PRO A 55 -2.87 14.99 -4.03
CA PRO A 55 -1.87 15.71 -4.81
C PRO A 55 -1.14 16.77 -3.98
N GLU A 56 -1.78 17.34 -2.96
CA GLU A 56 -1.16 18.30 -2.04
C GLU A 56 -0.06 17.66 -1.17
N VAL A 57 -0.26 16.41 -0.73
CA VAL A 57 0.74 15.65 0.03
C VAL A 57 1.92 15.30 -0.88
N ALA A 58 1.64 14.87 -2.12
CA ALA A 58 2.67 14.58 -3.09
C ALA A 58 3.50 15.84 -3.45
N ALA A 59 2.84 16.99 -3.63
CA ALA A 59 3.49 18.25 -3.91
C ALA A 59 4.38 18.74 -2.75
N GLU A 60 3.90 18.65 -1.50
CA GLU A 60 4.67 19.06 -0.33
C GLU A 60 5.90 18.19 -0.07
N LEU A 61 5.77 16.88 -0.28
CA LEU A 61 6.89 15.95 -0.12
C LEU A 61 7.88 16.02 -1.30
N GLY A 62 7.41 16.40 -2.50
CA GLY A 62 8.24 16.52 -3.69
C GLY A 62 9.00 15.23 -3.99
N GLU A 63 10.31 15.34 -4.24
CA GLU A 63 11.18 14.18 -4.51
C GLU A 63 11.22 13.16 -3.36
N ARG A 64 10.94 13.59 -2.12
CA ARG A 64 10.88 12.68 -0.96
C ARG A 64 9.65 11.78 -0.99
N PHE A 65 8.61 12.11 -1.76
CA PHE A 65 7.37 11.34 -1.79
C PHE A 65 7.62 9.86 -2.13
N ARG A 66 8.44 9.60 -3.15
CA ARG A 66 8.72 8.23 -3.61
C ARG A 66 9.42 7.38 -2.54
N PRO A 67 10.61 7.76 -2.02
CA PRO A 67 11.29 6.97 -1.00
C PRO A 67 10.48 6.83 0.29
N LEU A 68 9.77 7.89 0.72
CA LEU A 68 8.91 7.83 1.91
C LEU A 68 7.70 6.90 1.72
N PHE A 69 7.09 6.91 0.53
CA PHE A 69 5.99 6.00 0.25
C PHE A 69 6.43 4.54 0.24
N ASP A 70 7.64 4.27 -0.26
CA ASP A 70 8.20 2.92 -0.31
C ASP A 70 8.49 2.39 1.11
N GLU A 71 9.01 3.24 2.00
CA GLU A 71 9.20 2.92 3.42
C GLU A 71 7.86 2.70 4.15
N TYR A 72 6.87 3.56 3.90
CA TYR A 72 5.52 3.37 4.42
C TYR A 72 4.94 2.02 3.96
N ALA A 73 5.05 1.72 2.67
CA ALA A 73 4.43 0.54 2.08
C ALA A 73 5.04 -0.77 2.56
N SER A 74 6.37 -0.81 2.81
CA SER A 74 7.04 -2.01 3.32
C SER A 74 6.60 -2.37 4.74
N SER A 75 6.38 -1.37 5.60
CA SER A 75 5.85 -1.61 6.96
C SER A 75 4.35 -1.87 7.00
N ARG A 76 3.62 -1.59 5.91
CA ARG A 76 2.15 -1.67 5.82
C ARG A 76 1.70 -2.37 4.53
N PRO A 77 1.85 -3.70 4.45
CA PRO A 77 1.29 -4.53 3.40
C PRO A 77 -0.19 -4.24 3.16
N ARG A 78 -0.62 -4.25 1.89
CA ARG A 78 -2.05 -4.09 1.57
C ARG A 78 -2.82 -5.34 2.00
N ARG A 79 -3.94 -5.12 2.69
CA ARG A 79 -4.90 -6.17 3.05
C ARG A 79 -6.11 -6.12 2.13
N VAL A 80 -6.79 -7.24 1.98
CA VAL A 80 -8.08 -7.31 1.29
C VAL A 80 -9.05 -6.34 1.97
N GLY A 81 -9.79 -5.57 1.19
CA GLY A 81 -10.77 -4.58 1.69
C GLY A 81 -10.20 -3.18 1.98
N THR A 82 -8.89 -2.99 2.10
CA THR A 82 -8.32 -1.64 2.31
C THR A 82 -8.57 -0.74 1.11
N ARG A 83 -9.34 0.34 1.31
CA ARG A 83 -9.68 1.28 0.25
C ARG A 83 -8.50 2.22 -0.02
N PHE A 84 -8.32 2.63 -1.28
CA PHE A 84 -7.23 3.55 -1.63
C PHE A 84 -7.30 4.91 -0.91
N ARG A 85 -8.50 5.40 -0.58
CA ARG A 85 -8.66 6.63 0.19
C ARG A 85 -8.19 6.49 1.65
N GLU A 86 -8.42 5.34 2.26
CA GLU A 86 -7.94 5.03 3.61
C GLU A 86 -6.41 4.92 3.61
N ASP A 87 -5.85 4.24 2.60
CA ASP A 87 -4.41 4.10 2.43
C ASP A 87 -3.70 5.45 2.23
N ALA A 88 -4.30 6.34 1.42
CA ALA A 88 -3.78 7.68 1.21
C ALA A 88 -3.87 8.55 2.48
N ALA A 89 -4.90 8.38 3.30
CA ALA A 89 -5.00 9.05 4.60
C ALA A 89 -3.93 8.52 5.58
N ALA A 90 -3.79 7.20 5.68
CA ALA A 90 -2.81 6.55 6.55
C ALA A 90 -1.35 6.88 6.16
N PHE A 91 -1.06 7.05 4.87
CA PHE A 91 0.25 7.55 4.42
C PHE A 91 0.51 8.97 4.88
N ALA A 92 -0.45 9.89 4.73
CA ALA A 92 -0.30 11.26 5.19
C ALA A 92 -0.11 11.34 6.71
N GLU A 93 -0.90 10.57 7.47
CA GLU A 93 -0.76 10.48 8.93
C GLU A 93 0.61 9.93 9.34
N TRP A 94 1.10 8.91 8.65
CA TRP A 94 2.43 8.35 8.87
C TRP A 94 3.54 9.36 8.60
N ALA A 95 3.46 10.09 7.49
CA ALA A 95 4.43 11.11 7.15
C ALA A 95 4.41 12.27 8.16
N THR A 96 3.22 12.71 8.60
CA THR A 96 3.09 13.73 9.65
C THR A 96 3.66 13.27 10.98
N ALA A 97 3.37 12.03 11.40
CA ALA A 97 3.89 11.48 12.65
C ALA A 97 5.43 11.39 12.69
N ARG A 98 6.06 11.34 11.51
CA ARG A 98 7.51 11.35 11.34
C ARG A 98 8.11 12.74 11.12
N GLY A 99 7.27 13.78 11.09
CA GLY A 99 7.71 15.15 10.79
C GLY A 99 8.06 15.41 9.33
N GLU A 100 7.75 14.48 8.42
CA GLU A 100 8.03 14.62 6.99
C GLU A 100 7.04 15.54 6.28
N LEU A 101 5.81 15.59 6.81
CA LEU A 101 4.69 16.38 6.32
C LEU A 101 4.18 17.30 7.44
N ALA A 102 3.87 18.56 7.12
CA ALA A 102 3.28 19.48 8.08
C ALA A 102 1.94 18.93 8.60
N ALA A 103 1.69 19.10 9.90
CA ALA A 103 0.42 18.70 10.47
C ALA A 103 -0.71 19.50 9.80
N PRO A 104 -1.84 18.85 9.45
CA PRO A 104 -2.95 19.55 8.83
C PRO A 104 -3.40 20.68 9.74
N LYS A 105 -3.44 21.91 9.20
CA LYS A 105 -3.95 23.07 9.93
C LYS A 105 -5.38 22.74 10.37
N ARG A 106 -5.59 22.54 11.69
CA ARG A 106 -6.91 22.26 12.23
C ARG A 106 -7.84 23.38 11.79
N ARG A 107 -8.79 23.08 10.91
CA ARG A 107 -9.86 23.99 10.51
C ARG A 107 -10.68 24.30 11.75
N TRP A 108 -10.49 25.49 12.31
CA TRP A 108 -11.01 25.92 13.62
C TRP A 108 -12.53 26.00 13.70
N TRP A 109 -13.24 25.80 12.58
CA TRP A 109 -14.71 25.83 12.48
C TRP A 109 -15.40 24.46 12.50
N ARG A 110 -14.70 23.32 12.70
CA ARG A 110 -15.37 22.03 12.99
C ARG A 110 -15.70 21.85 14.48
N ARG A 111 -16.30 22.88 15.09
CA ARG A 111 -17.11 22.80 16.31
C ARG A 111 -18.39 23.57 16.05
N ALA A 112 -19.31 22.92 15.38
CA ALA A 112 -20.72 23.30 15.31
C ALA A 112 -21.50 22.07 14.80
N THR A 113 -21.72 21.10 15.69
CA THR A 113 -22.98 20.36 15.83
C THR A 113 -22.90 19.48 17.06
#